data_AF-A0A8T4QES5-F1
#
_entry.id   AF-A0A8T4QES5-F1
#
_cell.length_a   1.000
_cell.length_b   1.000
_cell.length_c   1.000
_cell.angle_alpha   90.00
_cell.angle_beta   90.00
_cell.angle_gamma   90.00
#
_symmetry.space_group_name_H-M   'P 1'
#
loop_
_entity.id
_entity.type
_entity.pdbx_description
1 polymer ?
#
loop_
_entity_poly.entity_id
_entity_poly.type
_entity_poly.pdbx_seq_one_letter_code
_entity_poly.pdbx_strand_id
1 'polypeptide(L)'
;MKKIINVKGKEIVIFSQNAEEYISLTDIARYKNPNEPKDVVKNWLRSKSTIEFLGLWEKINNPNFKGVEFDSFLRQATSKGFMASRKLGRKSFC
;
A
#
# COMPACT_ATOMS: atom_id res chain seq x y z
N MET A 1 -15.66 9.28 7.27
CA MET A 1 -15.25 10.42 8.12
C MET A 1 -13.77 10.69 7.89
N LYS A 2 -13.33 11.95 7.82
CA LYS A 2 -11.91 12.31 7.62
C LYS A 2 -11.30 12.65 8.97
N LYS A 3 -10.31 11.88 9.42
CA LYS A 3 -9.60 12.10 10.69
C LYS A 3 -8.16 12.50 10.35
N ILE A 4 -7.61 13.47 11.08
CA ILE A 4 -6.23 13.92 10.86
C ILE A 4 -5.44 13.54 12.10
N ILE A 5 -4.32 12.86 11.91
CA ILE A 5 -3.38 12.52 12.98
C ILE A 5 -2.05 13.21 12.72
N ASN A 6 -1.38 13.66 13.77
CA ASN A 6 -0.06 14.24 13.66
C ASN A 6 0.98 13.15 13.94
N VAL A 7 1.79 12.83 12.92
CA VAL A 7 2.87 11.86 13.02
C VAL A 7 4.18 12.57 12.72
N LYS A 8 5.08 12.65 13.72
CA LYS A 8 6.38 13.32 13.60
C LYS A 8 6.29 14.78 13.11
N GLY A 9 5.28 15.52 13.54
CA GLY A 9 5.09 16.93 13.17
C GLY A 9 4.40 17.15 11.82
N LYS A 10 3.83 16.10 11.20
CA LYS A 10 3.08 16.21 9.94
C LYS A 10 1.70 15.59 10.05
N GLU A 11 0.75 16.25 9.40
CA GLU A 11 -0.64 15.83 9.32
C GLU A 11 -0.81 14.70 8.31
N ILE A 12 -1.26 13.54 8.78
CA ILE A 12 -1.67 12.41 7.96
C ILE A 12 -3.18 12.32 8.02
N VAL A 13 -3.78 12.22 6.83
CA VAL A 13 -5.22 12.02 6.70
C VAL A 13 -5.54 10.53 6.77
N ILE A 14 -6.41 10.18 7.70
CA ILE A 14 -7.07 8.89 7.83
C ILE A 14 -8.48 9.01 7.26
N PHE A 15 -8.83 8.08 6.39
CA PHE A 15 -10.17 7.94 5.82
C PHE A 15 -10.88 6.79 6.51
N SER A 16 -12.00 7.06 7.17
CA SER A 16 -12.82 6.01 7.78
C SER A 16 -14.02 5.69 6.89
N GLN A 17 -14.15 4.44 6.44
CA GLN A 17 -15.29 3.91 5.70
C GLN A 17 -15.68 2.55 6.29
N ASN A 18 -16.98 2.33 6.56
CA ASN A 18 -17.53 1.06 7.05
C ASN A 18 -16.78 0.44 8.25
N ALA A 19 -16.41 1.25 9.23
CA ALA A 19 -15.63 0.88 10.42
C ALA A 19 -14.15 0.49 10.17
N GLU A 20 -13.67 0.60 8.94
CA GLU A 20 -12.25 0.44 8.59
C GLU A 20 -11.59 1.82 8.43
N GLU A 21 -10.35 1.94 8.91
CA GLU A 21 -9.51 3.14 8.81
C GLU A 21 -8.42 2.93 7.74
N TYR A 22 -8.39 3.80 6.74
CA TYR A 22 -7.44 3.76 5.64
C TYR A 22 -6.49 4.94 5.69
N ILE A 23 -5.22 4.69 5.36
CA ILE A 23 -4.20 5.73 5.24
C ILE A 23 -3.72 5.79 3.78
N SER A 24 -3.65 7.00 3.24
CA SER A 24 -3.16 7.23 1.89
C SER A 24 -1.64 7.03 1.80
N LEU A 25 -1.20 6.00 1.06
CA LEU A 25 0.23 5.76 0.80
C LEU A 25 0.91 6.93 0.08
N THR A 26 0.17 7.71 -0.70
CA THR A 26 0.73 8.88 -1.41
C THR A 26 1.05 10.02 -0.43
N ASP A 27 0.26 10.16 0.64
CA ASP A 27 0.54 11.11 1.71
C ASP A 27 1.79 10.73 2.50
N ILE A 28 1.97 9.42 2.76
CA ILE A 28 3.20 8.92 3.37
C ILE A 28 4.38 9.11 2.40
N ALA A 29 4.19 8.86 1.11
CA ALA A 29 5.26 9.01 0.11
C ALA A 29 5.71 10.46 -0.07
N ARG A 30 4.80 11.44 0.07
CA ARG A 30 5.13 12.88 0.11
C ARG A 30 6.13 13.23 1.20
N TYR A 31 6.20 12.46 2.30
CA TYR A 31 7.24 12.64 3.31
C TYR A 31 8.64 12.37 2.76
N LYS A 32 8.78 11.37 1.89
CA LYS A 32 10.08 10.95 1.35
C LYS A 32 10.48 11.74 0.10
N ASN A 33 9.55 12.04 -0.79
CA ASN A 33 9.76 12.93 -1.92
C ASN A 33 8.48 13.73 -2.20
N PRO A 34 8.43 15.03 -1.86
CA PRO A 34 7.24 15.85 -2.08
C PRO A 34 6.98 16.14 -3.57
N ASN A 35 8.03 16.14 -4.41
CA ASN A 35 7.92 16.45 -5.83
C ASN A 35 7.38 15.27 -6.63
N GLU A 36 7.86 14.06 -6.33
CA GLU A 36 7.48 12.83 -7.04
C GLU A 36 7.09 11.69 -6.09
N PRO A 37 5.99 11.84 -5.31
CA PRO A 37 5.53 10.80 -4.38
C PRO A 37 5.11 9.51 -5.10
N LYS A 38 4.67 9.61 -6.36
CA LYS A 38 4.26 8.47 -7.17
C LYS A 38 5.40 7.48 -7.42
N ASP A 39 6.62 7.97 -7.63
CA ASP A 39 7.77 7.09 -7.90
C ASP A 39 8.31 6.44 -6.64
N VAL A 40 8.18 7.12 -5.48
CA VAL A 40 8.42 6.50 -4.18
C VAL A 40 7.49 5.32 -3.96
N VAL A 41 6.18 5.48 -4.19
CA VAL A 41 5.21 4.37 -4.06
C VAL A 41 5.52 3.25 -5.05
N LYS A 42 5.82 3.57 -6.32
CA LYS A 42 6.24 2.55 -7.30
C LYS A 42 7.47 1.79 -6.86
N ASN A 43 8.46 2.46 -6.28
CA ASN A 43 9.69 1.83 -5.81
C ASN A 43 9.42 0.90 -4.61
N TRP A 44 8.56 1.32 -3.68
CA TRP A 44 8.08 0.46 -2.59
C TRP A 44 7.40 -0.79 -3.13
N LEU A 45 6.50 -0.65 -4.11
CA LEU A 45 5.80 -1.78 -4.74
C LEU A 45 6.69 -2.62 -5.68
N ARG A 46 7.93 -2.20 -5.96
CA ARG A 46 8.93 -3.03 -6.67
C ARG A 46 9.82 -3.81 -5.71
N SER A 47 9.94 -3.34 -4.47
CA SER A 47 10.79 -3.96 -3.46
C SER A 47 10.06 -5.17 -2.87
N LYS A 48 10.62 -6.37 -3.11
CA LYS A 48 10.16 -7.63 -2.50
C LYS A 48 9.99 -7.47 -0.99
N SER A 49 10.99 -6.92 -0.31
CA SER A 49 10.99 -6.74 1.15
C SER A 49 9.85 -5.85 1.62
N THR A 50 9.46 -4.84 0.83
CA THR A 50 8.33 -3.96 1.18
C THR A 50 6.99 -4.67 0.98
N ILE A 51 6.83 -5.46 -0.09
CA ILE A 51 5.62 -6.25 -0.29
C ILE A 51 5.48 -7.32 0.80
N GLU A 52 6.55 -8.02 1.15
CA GLU A 52 6.56 -9.02 2.23
C GLU A 52 6.17 -8.40 3.58
N PHE A 53 6.72 -7.23 3.89
CA PHE A 53 6.36 -6.49 5.10
C PHE A 53 4.87 -6.12 5.13
N LEU A 54 4.33 -5.61 4.03
CA LEU A 54 2.90 -5.27 3.92
C LEU A 54 2.01 -6.51 4.06
N GLY A 55 2.41 -7.63 3.46
CA GLY A 55 1.69 -8.90 3.59
C GLY A 55 1.68 -9.43 5.02
N LEU A 56 2.80 -9.34 5.74
CA LEU A 56 2.87 -9.70 7.15
C LEU A 56 1.99 -8.79 8.01
N TRP A 57 2.04 -7.48 7.75
CA TRP A 57 1.23 -6.50 8.45
C TRP A 57 -0.27 -6.77 8.25
N GLU A 58 -0.71 -7.02 7.01
CA GLU A 58 -2.09 -7.41 6.70
C GLU A 58 -2.49 -8.70 7.41
N LYS A 59 -1.64 -9.72 7.42
CA LYS A 59 -1.92 -10.99 8.11
C LYS A 59 -2.16 -10.81 9.63
N ILE A 60 -1.52 -9.81 10.24
CA ILE A 60 -1.66 -9.53 11.69
C ILE A 60 -2.89 -8.65 11.97
N ASN A 61 -3.17 -7.67 11.11
CA ASN A 61 -4.17 -6.63 11.38
C ASN A 61 -5.52 -6.89 10.70
N ASN A 62 -5.56 -7.72 9.66
CA ASN A 62 -6.75 -8.00 8.88
C ASN A 62 -7.17 -9.48 9.07
N PRO A 63 -8.17 -9.77 9.92
CA PRO A 63 -8.61 -11.14 10.16
C PRO A 63 -9.21 -11.83 8.92
N ASN A 64 -9.61 -11.06 7.90
CA ASN A 64 -10.13 -11.56 6.62
C ASN A 64 -9.03 -11.68 5.55
N PHE A 65 -7.76 -11.61 5.94
CA PHE A 65 -6.65 -11.62 4.99
C PHE A 65 -6.56 -12.93 4.19
N LYS A 66 -6.57 -12.80 2.87
CA LYS A 66 -6.49 -13.93 1.94
C LYS A 66 -5.05 -14.33 1.64
N GLY A 67 -4.39 -14.97 2.61
CA GLY A 67 -2.98 -15.34 2.51
C GLY A 67 -2.61 -16.19 1.28
N VAL A 68 -3.49 -17.10 0.85
CA VAL A 68 -3.24 -17.98 -0.32
C VAL A 68 -3.20 -17.18 -1.63
N GLU A 69 -4.12 -16.24 -1.81
CA GLU A 69 -4.13 -15.34 -2.97
C GLU A 69 -2.90 -14.41 -2.93
N PHE A 70 -2.52 -13.95 -1.74
CA PHE A 70 -1.35 -13.11 -1.53
C PHE A 70 -0.03 -13.81 -1.85
N ASP A 71 0.17 -15.06 -1.45
CA ASP A 71 1.41 -15.81 -1.76
C ASP A 71 1.63 -15.96 -3.27
N SER A 72 0.53 -16.19 -3.99
CA SER A 72 0.54 -16.25 -5.45
C SER A 72 0.89 -14.89 -6.07
N PHE A 73 0.37 -13.79 -5.50
CA PHE A 73 0.73 -12.43 -5.89
C PHE A 73 2.20 -12.11 -5.57
N LEU A 74 2.69 -12.47 -4.39
CA LEU A 74 4.07 -12.23 -3.95
C LEU A 74 5.07 -12.95 -4.86
N ARG A 75 4.78 -14.21 -5.23
CA ARG A 75 5.58 -14.96 -6.21
C ARG A 75 5.64 -14.27 -7.57
N GLN A 76 4.53 -13.72 -8.04
CA GLN A 76 4.47 -12.99 -9.32
C GLN A 76 5.20 -11.66 -9.26
N ALA A 77 4.99 -10.87 -8.20
CA ALA A 77 5.64 -9.57 -8.00
C ALA A 77 7.16 -9.68 -7.81
N THR A 78 7.63 -10.82 -7.31
CA THR A 78 9.05 -11.12 -7.08
C THR A 78 9.74 -11.78 -8.28
N SER A 79 8.98 -12.26 -9.27
CA SER A 79 9.55 -12.92 -10.44
C SER A 79 10.35 -11.92 -11.31
N LYS A 80 11.57 -12.31 -11.71
CA LYS A 80 12.48 -11.50 -12.54
C LYS A 80 11.85 -11.27 -13.92
N GLY A 81 11.08 -10.19 -14.05
CA GLY A 81 10.31 -9.87 -15.27
C GLY A 81 9.01 -9.13 -15.02
N PHE A 82 8.61 -8.89 -13.76
CA PHE A 82 7.40 -8.13 -13.46
C PHE A 82 7.57 -6.64 -13.82
N MET A 83 7.16 -6.29 -15.03
CA MET A 83 6.80 -4.93 -15.37
C MET A 83 5.33 -4.77 -14.97
N ALA A 84 5.05 -3.95 -13.95
CA ALA A 84 3.69 -3.52 -13.61
C ALA A 84 3.12 -2.68 -14.77
N SER A 85 2.72 -3.35 -15.85
CA SER A 85 2.09 -2.73 -17.00
C SER A 85 0.70 -2.26 -16.57
N ARG A 86 0.28 -1.08 -17.07
CA ARG A 86 -0.95 -0.34 -16.71
C ARG A 86 -2.27 -1.02 -17.12
N LYS A 87 -2.34 -2.35 -17.00
CA LYS A 87 -3.55 -3.16 -17.17
C LYS A 87 -3.79 -4.00 -15.91
N LEU A 88 -3.83 -3.34 -14.75
CA LEU A 88 -4.70 -3.82 -13.68
C LEU A 88 -5.95 -2.96 -13.76
N GLY A 89 -7.02 -3.61 -14.20
CA GLY A 89 -8.28 -3.01 -14.54
C GLY A 89 -8.87 -2.21 -13.39
N ARG A 90 -9.72 -1.25 -13.79
CA ARG A 90 -10.76 -0.64 -12.97
C ARG A 90 -11.57 -1.74 -12.28
N LYS A 91 -11.13 -2.22 -11.13
CA LYS A 91 -11.99 -2.79 -10.09
C LYS A 91 -11.40 -2.41 -8.75
N SER A 92 -11.95 -1.31 -8.25
CA SER A 92 -12.20 -1.06 -6.83
C SER A 92 -11.04 -1.37 -5.90
N PHE A 93 -10.10 -0.44 -5.82
CA PHE A 93 -9.65 0.01 -4.51
C PHE A 93 -10.38 1.33 -4.25
N CYS A 94 -11.62 1.22 -3.75
CA CYS A 94 -12.18 2.23 -2.86
C CYS A 94 -11.63 1.92 -1.47
#